data_AF-A0A7X0A0M0-F1
#
_entry.id   AF-A0A7X0A0M0-F1
#
_cell.length_a   1.000
_cell.length_b   1.000
_cell.length_c   1.000
_cell.angle_alpha   90.00
_cell.angle_beta   90.00
_cell.angle_gamma   90.00
#
_symmetry.space_group_name_H-M   'P 1'
#
loop_
_entity.id
_entity.type
_entity.pdbx_description
1 polymer ?
#
loop_
_entity_poly.entity_id
_entity_poly.type
_entity_poly.pdbx_seq_one_letter_code
_entity_poly.pdbx_strand_id
1 'polypeptide(L)'
;MSTKYKFRDPEGVYFVTFAVVGWIDLFTRQIYRDILLDSFRYCIREKGLAIHGYVIMSNHVHLIISSKGKQSSSAIMRDLKKFSAVKIIREIIENPTESRKRWMLRLLADAGEANANNTHYQFWQQDNHPIELHPNSDLFAQKLDYIHQNPVKAGWVTEPGDYIYSSASNYMEKGGILMEVETLY
;
A
#
# COMPACT_ATOMS: atom_id res chain seq x y z
N MET A 1 4.20 -10.62 -19.24
CA MET A 1 3.29 -9.88 -20.14
C MET A 1 3.35 -8.40 -19.77
N SER A 2 3.39 -7.49 -20.74
CA SER A 2 3.31 -6.04 -20.48
C SER A 2 1.94 -5.70 -19.90
N THR A 3 1.87 -5.18 -18.68
CA THR A 3 0.63 -4.62 -18.13
C THR A 3 0.18 -3.42 -18.99
N LYS A 4 -1.13 -3.24 -19.15
CA LYS A 4 -1.72 -2.07 -19.84
C LYS A 4 -1.42 -0.76 -19.08
N TYR A 5 -1.23 -0.87 -17.76
CA TYR A 5 -1.00 0.23 -16.84
C TYR A 5 0.49 0.42 -16.58
N LYS A 6 0.98 1.65 -16.78
CA LYS A 6 2.37 2.05 -16.57
C LYS A 6 2.41 3.48 -16.03
N PHE A 7 3.40 3.78 -15.21
CA PHE A 7 3.75 5.15 -14.88
C PHE A 7 4.32 5.81 -16.14
N ARG A 8 3.65 6.84 -16.65
CA ARG A 8 4.02 7.55 -17.89
C ARG A 8 4.74 8.84 -17.56
N ASP A 9 4.10 9.69 -16.78
CA ASP A 9 4.66 10.89 -16.19
C ASP A 9 5.40 10.58 -14.87
N PRO A 10 6.73 10.77 -14.77
CA PRO A 10 7.48 10.57 -13.53
C PRO A 10 7.01 11.44 -12.35
N GLU A 11 6.41 12.61 -12.62
CA GLU A 11 5.94 13.59 -11.63
C GLU A 11 4.42 13.56 -11.45
N GLY A 12 3.71 12.76 -12.26
CA GLY A 12 2.27 12.61 -12.19
C GLY A 12 1.76 12.08 -10.85
N VAL A 13 0.50 12.40 -10.56
CA VAL A 13 -0.25 11.83 -9.43
C VAL A 13 -0.87 10.52 -9.88
N TYR A 14 -0.74 9.46 -9.09
CA TYR A 14 -1.24 8.14 -9.45
C TYR A 14 -2.08 7.52 -8.33
N PHE A 15 -3.23 6.99 -8.71
CA PHE A 15 -3.89 5.95 -7.93
C PHE A 15 -3.22 4.61 -8.20
N VAL A 16 -2.79 3.92 -7.15
CA VAL A 16 -2.14 2.60 -7.23
C VAL A 16 -2.79 1.62 -6.28
N THR A 17 -2.83 0.36 -6.68
CA THR A 17 -3.35 -0.75 -5.87
C THR A 17 -2.42 -1.94 -5.95
N PHE A 18 -2.05 -2.49 -4.81
CA PHE A 18 -1.27 -3.73 -4.73
C PHE A 18 -1.76 -4.61 -3.59
N ALA A 19 -1.66 -5.92 -3.80
CA ALA A 19 -2.22 -6.93 -2.91
C ALA A 19 -1.18 -7.99 -2.54
N VAL A 20 -1.34 -8.60 -1.37
CA VAL A 20 -0.55 -9.76 -0.94
C VAL A 20 -0.84 -10.93 -1.88
N VAL A 21 0.18 -11.75 -2.16
CA VAL A 21 0.04 -13.00 -2.91
C VAL A 21 -1.07 -13.85 -2.31
N GLY A 22 -1.90 -14.45 -3.18
CA GLY A 22 -3.02 -15.30 -2.75
C GLY A 22 -4.13 -14.56 -2.00
N TRP A 23 -4.13 -13.21 -2.01
CA TRP A 23 -5.06 -12.38 -1.26
C TRP A 23 -5.08 -12.71 0.24
N ILE A 24 -3.91 -13.08 0.79
CA ILE A 24 -3.78 -13.42 2.21
C ILE A 24 -4.15 -12.22 3.08
N ASP A 25 -5.10 -12.41 3.99
CA ASP A 25 -5.56 -11.42 4.98
C ASP A 25 -4.53 -11.17 6.10
N LEU A 26 -3.31 -10.79 5.71
CA LEU A 26 -2.21 -10.56 6.63
C LEU A 26 -2.46 -9.34 7.53
N PHE A 27 -2.92 -8.25 6.91
CA PHE A 27 -3.18 -6.97 7.56
C PHE A 27 -4.44 -6.99 8.42
N THR A 28 -4.92 -8.15 8.84
CA THR A 28 -5.83 -8.29 9.98
C THR A 28 -5.08 -8.10 11.30
N ARG A 29 -3.78 -8.42 11.36
CA ARG A 29 -2.93 -8.13 12.53
C ARG A 29 -2.27 -6.75 12.41
N GLN A 30 -2.33 -6.00 13.50
CA GLN A 30 -1.76 -4.67 13.64
C GLN A 30 -0.26 -4.62 13.31
N ILE A 31 0.51 -5.57 13.83
CA ILE A 31 1.97 -5.59 13.66
C ILE A 31 2.43 -5.47 12.19
N TYR A 32 1.72 -6.09 11.24
CA TYR A 32 2.07 -6.01 9.83
C TYR A 32 1.62 -4.70 9.16
N ARG A 33 0.50 -4.13 9.63
CA ARG A 33 0.06 -2.79 9.18
C ARG A 33 1.05 -1.74 9.62
N ASP A 34 1.55 -1.85 10.85
CA ASP A 34 2.52 -0.92 11.42
C ASP A 34 3.87 -0.99 10.67
N ILE A 35 4.35 -2.19 10.33
CA ILE A 35 5.55 -2.36 9.47
C ILE A 35 5.37 -1.71 8.09
N LEU A 36 4.17 -1.81 7.51
CA LEU A 36 3.87 -1.18 6.22
C LEU A 36 3.83 0.36 6.35
N LEU A 37 3.21 0.90 7.39
CA LEU A 37 3.24 2.34 7.68
C LEU A 37 4.66 2.86 7.88
N ASP A 38 5.51 2.13 8.59
CA ASP A 38 6.93 2.49 8.74
C ASP A 38 7.67 2.48 7.40
N SER A 39 7.26 1.60 6.49
CA SER A 39 7.79 1.58 5.12
C SER A 39 7.32 2.80 4.31
N PHE A 40 6.07 3.27 4.51
CA PHE A 40 5.60 4.54 3.95
C PHE A 40 6.42 5.71 4.48
N ARG A 41 6.57 5.84 5.82
CA ARG A 41 7.36 6.90 6.45
C ARG A 41 8.80 6.94 5.93
N TYR A 42 9.43 5.78 5.80
CA TYR A 42 10.77 5.69 5.22
C TYR A 42 10.81 6.20 3.77
N CYS A 43 9.88 5.77 2.92
CA CYS A 43 9.83 6.23 1.53
C CYS A 43 9.49 7.72 1.40
N ILE A 44 8.66 8.28 2.29
CA ILE A 44 8.37 9.71 2.35
C ILE A 44 9.66 10.48 2.62
N ARG A 45 10.39 10.12 3.68
CA ARG A 45 11.61 10.82 4.10
C ARG A 45 12.77 10.66 3.12
N GLU A 46 13.06 9.42 2.73
CA GLU A 46 14.29 9.09 2.00
C GLU A 46 14.11 9.12 0.48
N LYS A 47 12.93 8.77 -0.02
CA LYS A 47 12.71 8.52 -1.45
C LYS A 47 11.88 9.59 -2.15
N GLY A 48 11.32 10.55 -1.39
CA GLY A 48 10.50 11.63 -1.94
C GLY A 48 9.08 11.17 -2.31
N LEU A 49 8.58 10.13 -1.66
CA LEU A 49 7.17 9.73 -1.78
C LEU A 49 6.28 10.84 -1.17
N ALA A 50 5.29 11.31 -1.93
CA ALA A 50 4.16 12.05 -1.40
C ALA A 50 2.93 11.15 -1.41
N ILE A 51 2.21 11.08 -0.28
CA ILE A 51 0.95 10.34 -0.16
C ILE A 51 -0.17 11.35 0.01
N HIS A 52 -1.14 11.33 -0.91
CA HIS A 52 -2.33 12.17 -0.88
C HIS A 52 -3.56 11.43 -0.36
N GLY A 53 -3.58 10.10 -0.50
CA GLY A 53 -4.65 9.26 0.05
C GLY A 53 -4.18 7.85 0.27
N TYR A 54 -4.64 7.18 1.33
CA TYR A 54 -4.36 5.76 1.53
C TYR A 54 -5.45 5.02 2.29
N VAL A 55 -5.52 3.71 2.07
CA VAL A 55 -6.17 2.76 2.97
C VAL A 55 -5.42 1.43 2.90
N ILE A 56 -5.13 0.85 4.08
CA ILE A 56 -4.61 -0.51 4.21
C ILE A 56 -5.79 -1.41 4.53
N MET A 57 -6.22 -2.21 3.56
CA MET A 57 -7.24 -3.25 3.74
C MET A 57 -6.59 -4.53 4.27
N SER A 58 -7.35 -5.59 4.49
CA SER A 58 -6.88 -6.83 5.13
C SER A 58 -5.80 -7.56 4.33
N ASN A 59 -5.83 -7.43 3.01
CA ASN A 59 -4.95 -8.14 2.07
C ASN A 59 -4.41 -7.26 0.93
N HIS A 60 -4.80 -5.99 0.85
CA HIS A 60 -4.39 -5.06 -0.20
C HIS A 60 -4.35 -3.62 0.29
N VAL A 61 -3.76 -2.76 -0.53
CA VAL A 61 -3.55 -1.34 -0.24
C VAL A 61 -3.98 -0.52 -1.44
N HIS A 62 -4.70 0.56 -1.21
CA HIS A 62 -4.93 1.61 -2.20
C HIS A 62 -4.19 2.87 -1.77
N LEU A 63 -3.49 3.51 -2.71
CA LEU A 63 -2.81 4.78 -2.48
C LEU A 63 -3.12 5.76 -3.60
N ILE A 64 -3.14 7.06 -3.28
CA ILE A 64 -2.90 8.15 -4.23
C ILE A 64 -1.56 8.75 -3.87
N ILE A 65 -0.61 8.73 -4.81
CA ILE A 65 0.77 9.12 -4.59
C ILE A 65 1.29 10.02 -5.70
N SER A 66 2.32 10.78 -5.39
CA SER A 66 3.18 11.44 -6.38
C SER A 66 4.64 11.38 -5.93
N SER A 67 5.54 11.88 -6.76
CA SER A 67 6.96 11.98 -6.42
C SER A 67 7.40 13.44 -6.32
N LYS A 68 8.21 13.73 -5.30
CA LYS A 68 8.89 15.02 -5.11
C LYS A 68 10.25 15.11 -5.83
N GLY A 69 10.38 14.46 -6.99
CA GLY A 69 11.55 14.59 -7.86
C GLY A 69 12.83 13.82 -7.46
N LYS A 70 12.90 13.20 -6.26
CA LYS A 70 14.08 12.38 -5.87
C LYS A 70 14.20 11.09 -6.69
N GLN A 71 13.08 10.47 -7.04
CA GLN A 71 12.98 9.22 -7.80
C GLN A 71 11.65 9.19 -8.57
N SER A 72 11.49 8.39 -9.62
CA SER A 72 10.16 8.25 -10.25
C SER A 72 9.18 7.49 -9.35
N SER A 73 7.87 7.74 -9.49
CA SER A 73 6.82 7.01 -8.76
C SER A 73 6.94 5.49 -8.91
N SER A 74 7.34 5.02 -10.09
CA SER A 74 7.62 3.58 -10.35
C SER A 74 8.78 3.05 -9.49
N ALA A 75 9.90 3.79 -9.41
CA ALA A 75 11.05 3.40 -8.62
C ALA A 75 10.73 3.40 -7.11
N ILE A 76 10.00 4.42 -6.65
CA ILE A 76 9.53 4.52 -5.26
C ILE A 76 8.64 3.34 -4.92
N MET A 77 7.67 2.99 -5.78
CA MET A 77 6.78 1.85 -5.55
C MET A 77 7.50 0.52 -5.52
N ARG A 78 8.49 0.32 -6.40
CA ARG A 78 9.35 -0.87 -6.37
C ARG A 78 10.09 -0.97 -5.04
N ASP A 79 10.72 0.12 -4.61
CA ASP A 79 11.49 0.18 -3.37
C ASP A 79 10.59 -0.04 -2.14
N LEU A 80 9.44 0.62 -2.08
CA LEU A 80 8.43 0.44 -1.03
C LEU A 80 7.98 -1.02 -0.90
N LYS A 81 7.60 -1.64 -2.02
CA LYS A 81 7.17 -3.05 -2.05
C LYS A 81 8.30 -3.98 -1.62
N LYS A 82 9.53 -3.72 -2.05
CA LYS A 82 10.70 -4.50 -1.66
C LYS A 82 10.98 -4.39 -0.16
N PHE A 83 11.04 -3.18 0.39
CA PHE A 83 11.36 -2.97 1.81
C PHE A 83 10.29 -3.55 2.73
N SER A 84 9.01 -3.29 2.42
CA SER A 84 7.90 -3.84 3.20
C SER A 84 7.88 -5.37 3.13
N ALA A 85 8.05 -5.97 1.96
CA ALA A 85 8.09 -7.43 1.80
C ALA A 85 9.17 -8.08 2.68
N VAL A 86 10.40 -7.55 2.63
CA VAL A 86 11.52 -8.10 3.41
C VAL A 86 11.23 -8.03 4.92
N LYS A 87 10.78 -6.87 5.41
CA LYS A 87 10.48 -6.69 6.85
C LYS A 87 9.31 -7.55 7.30
N ILE A 88 8.24 -7.61 6.51
CA ILE A 88 7.04 -8.40 6.84
C ILE A 88 7.35 -9.90 6.83
N ILE A 89 8.05 -10.41 5.82
CA ILE A 89 8.43 -11.83 5.78
C ILE A 89 9.29 -12.19 6.99
N ARG A 90 10.26 -11.33 7.33
CA ARG A 90 11.09 -11.53 8.53
C ARG A 90 10.22 -11.60 9.79
N GLU A 91 9.29 -10.66 9.95
CA GLU A 91 8.35 -10.68 11.08
C GLU A 91 7.51 -11.97 11.10
N ILE A 92 6.98 -12.42 9.96
CA ILE A 92 6.26 -13.69 9.89
C ILE A 92 7.15 -14.86 10.36
N ILE A 93 8.42 -14.90 9.97
CA ILE A 93 9.36 -15.98 10.35
C ILE A 93 9.69 -15.92 11.84
N GLU A 94 9.98 -14.74 12.37
CA GLU A 94 10.49 -14.56 13.74
C GLU A 94 9.36 -14.55 14.78
N ASN A 95 8.14 -14.16 14.43
CA ASN A 95 7.04 -14.00 15.38
C ASN A 95 6.51 -15.34 15.90
N PRO A 96 6.72 -15.71 17.18
CA PRO A 96 6.32 -17.01 17.70
C PRO A 96 4.79 -17.18 17.81
N THR A 97 4.02 -16.09 17.76
CA THR A 97 2.56 -16.08 17.98
C THR A 97 1.73 -16.02 16.69
N GLU A 98 2.38 -15.92 15.52
CA GLU A 98 1.66 -15.97 14.25
C GLU A 98 1.18 -17.39 13.94
N SER A 99 -0.06 -17.69 14.32
CA SER A 99 -0.71 -18.99 14.09
C SER A 99 -0.81 -19.38 12.61
N ARG A 100 -0.81 -18.42 11.68
CA ARG A 100 -0.91 -18.66 10.23
C ARG A 100 0.45 -18.81 9.55
N LYS A 101 1.56 -18.70 10.29
CA LYS A 101 2.94 -18.60 9.77
C LYS A 101 3.26 -19.67 8.74
N ARG A 102 3.07 -20.93 9.10
CA ARG A 102 3.43 -22.08 8.25
C ARG A 102 2.68 -22.06 6.92
N TRP A 103 1.38 -21.75 6.97
CA TRP A 103 0.55 -21.66 5.77
C TRP A 103 0.95 -20.47 4.89
N MET A 104 1.14 -19.29 5.48
CA MET A 104 1.56 -18.09 4.74
C MET A 104 2.92 -18.32 4.08
N LEU A 105 3.95 -18.75 4.82
CA LEU A 105 5.29 -18.96 4.27
C LEU A 105 5.30 -20.00 3.14
N ARG A 106 4.47 -21.04 3.20
CA ARG A 106 4.33 -21.99 2.09
C ARG A 106 3.79 -21.30 0.84
N LEU A 107 2.67 -20.58 0.93
CA LEU A 107 2.10 -19.87 -0.21
C LEU A 107 3.05 -18.84 -0.81
N LEU A 108 3.78 -18.11 0.04
CA LEU A 108 4.77 -17.12 -0.41
C LEU A 108 5.98 -17.79 -1.08
N ALA A 109 6.38 -19.00 -0.64
CA ALA A 109 7.46 -19.77 -1.24
C ALA A 109 7.05 -20.31 -2.60
N ASP A 110 5.88 -20.94 -2.69
CA ASP A 110 5.34 -21.49 -3.94
C ASP A 110 5.24 -20.38 -5.01
N ALA A 111 4.79 -19.18 -4.62
CA ALA A 111 4.75 -18.02 -5.52
C ALA A 111 6.12 -17.41 -5.84
N GLY A 112 7.09 -17.56 -4.93
CA GLY A 112 8.48 -17.17 -5.13
C GLY A 112 9.17 -18.04 -6.17
N GLU A 113 9.05 -19.37 -6.01
CA GLU A 113 9.61 -20.38 -6.92
C GLU A 113 9.03 -20.27 -8.33
N ALA A 114 7.74 -19.93 -8.45
CA ALA A 114 7.08 -19.71 -9.73
C ALA A 114 7.52 -18.41 -10.46
N ASN A 115 8.33 -17.54 -9.84
CA ASN A 115 8.76 -16.27 -10.42
C ASN A 115 10.27 -16.10 -10.35
N ALA A 116 10.93 -16.17 -11.52
CA ALA A 116 12.38 -16.05 -11.68
C ALA A 116 13.00 -14.74 -11.14
N ASN A 117 12.20 -13.70 -10.88
CA ASN A 117 12.68 -12.45 -10.29
C ASN A 117 12.82 -12.52 -8.75
N ASN A 118 12.37 -13.60 -8.11
CA ASN A 118 12.49 -13.82 -6.67
C ASN A 118 13.48 -14.95 -6.38
N THR A 119 14.15 -14.88 -5.24
CA THR A 119 15.08 -15.93 -4.79
C THR A 119 14.41 -17.00 -3.94
N HIS A 120 13.42 -16.62 -3.12
CA HIS A 120 12.81 -17.54 -2.16
C HIS A 120 11.32 -17.27 -1.93
N TYR A 121 10.95 -16.05 -1.57
CA TYR A 121 9.56 -15.67 -1.31
C TYR A 121 9.08 -14.58 -2.27
N GLN A 122 7.82 -14.66 -2.68
CA GLN A 122 7.08 -13.53 -3.26
C GLN A 122 6.00 -13.05 -2.31
N PHE A 123 6.12 -11.82 -1.80
CA PHE A 123 5.13 -11.25 -0.89
C PHE A 123 3.98 -10.53 -1.61
N TRP A 124 4.32 -9.55 -2.44
CA TRP A 124 3.35 -8.76 -3.18
C TRP A 124 3.06 -9.38 -4.54
N GLN A 125 1.81 -9.25 -5.00
CA GLN A 125 1.49 -9.45 -6.41
C GLN A 125 2.27 -8.45 -7.28
N GLN A 126 2.56 -8.81 -8.52
CA GLN A 126 3.45 -8.02 -9.38
C GLN A 126 2.81 -6.71 -9.86
N ASP A 127 1.50 -6.70 -10.11
CA ASP A 127 0.82 -5.52 -10.65
C ASP A 127 0.54 -4.46 -9.56
N ASN A 128 0.64 -3.19 -9.96
CA ASN A 128 0.32 -2.01 -9.17
C ASN A 128 -0.90 -1.24 -9.72
N HIS A 129 -1.38 -1.61 -10.91
CA HIS A 129 -2.48 -0.96 -11.64
C HIS A 129 -2.46 0.58 -11.57
N PRO A 130 -1.35 1.26 -11.93
CA PRO A 130 -1.28 2.71 -11.83
C PRO A 130 -2.28 3.38 -12.77
N ILE A 131 -3.12 4.23 -12.21
CA ILE A 131 -4.05 5.11 -12.94
C ILE A 131 -3.58 6.54 -12.67
N GLU A 132 -3.13 7.22 -13.72
CA GLU A 132 -2.75 8.63 -13.64
C GLU A 132 -3.98 9.49 -13.34
N LEU A 133 -3.81 10.44 -12.42
CA LEU A 133 -4.84 11.37 -11.98
C LEU A 133 -4.36 12.79 -12.21
N HIS A 134 -5.26 13.65 -12.69
CA HIS A 134 -5.02 15.09 -12.67
C HIS A 134 -5.48 15.65 -11.32
N PRO A 135 -4.66 16.46 -10.63
CA PRO A 135 -5.11 17.22 -9.48
C PRO A 135 -6.39 18.00 -9.82
N ASN A 136 -7.33 18.07 -8.87
CA ASN A 136 -8.61 18.79 -9.01
C ASN A 136 -9.57 18.21 -10.07
N SER A 137 -9.35 16.99 -10.55
CA SER A 137 -10.31 16.31 -11.43
C SER A 137 -11.37 15.53 -10.65
N ASP A 138 -12.56 15.35 -11.24
CA ASP A 138 -13.61 14.48 -10.69
C ASP A 138 -13.11 13.05 -10.46
N LEU A 139 -12.21 12.57 -11.31
CA LEU A 139 -11.60 11.25 -11.16
C LEU A 139 -10.72 11.17 -9.90
N PHE A 140 -9.96 12.23 -9.59
CA PHE A 140 -9.19 12.29 -8.35
C PHE A 140 -10.12 12.23 -7.14
N ALA A 141 -11.16 13.07 -7.10
CA ALA A 141 -12.12 13.11 -6.01
C ALA A 141 -12.82 11.75 -5.84
N GLN A 142 -13.23 11.11 -6.94
CA GLN A 142 -13.81 9.77 -6.93
C GLN A 142 -12.87 8.71 -6.36
N LYS A 143 -11.57 8.73 -6.70
CA LYS A 143 -10.61 7.76 -6.17
C LYS A 143 -10.29 8.00 -4.70
N LEU A 144 -10.26 9.26 -4.27
CA LEU A 144 -10.07 9.61 -2.87
C LEU A 144 -11.27 9.16 -2.03
N ASP A 145 -12.50 9.45 -2.46
CA ASP A 145 -13.73 8.95 -1.80
C ASP A 145 -13.76 7.42 -1.79
N TYR A 146 -13.40 6.77 -2.90
CA TYR A 146 -13.28 5.32 -2.93
C TYR A 146 -12.33 4.80 -1.85
N ILE A 147 -11.13 5.39 -1.70
CA ILE A 147 -10.16 5.02 -0.65
C ILE A 147 -10.78 5.17 0.74
N HIS A 148 -11.42 6.30 1.03
CA HIS A 148 -11.98 6.59 2.36
C HIS A 148 -13.21 5.73 2.68
N GLN A 149 -14.04 5.42 1.70
CA GLN A 149 -15.27 4.64 1.88
C GLN A 149 -15.02 3.11 1.91
N ASN A 150 -13.82 2.64 1.57
CA ASN A 150 -13.52 1.20 1.54
C ASN A 150 -13.79 0.49 2.87
N PRO A 151 -13.32 1.01 4.03
CA PRO A 151 -13.60 0.41 5.34
C PRO A 151 -15.09 0.39 5.70
N VAL A 152 -15.85 1.41 5.28
CA VAL A 152 -17.30 1.48 5.49
C VAL A 152 -18.02 0.43 4.66
N LYS A 153 -17.69 0.34 3.37
CA LYS A 153 -18.24 -0.68 2.45
C LYS A 153 -17.90 -2.11 2.88
N ALA A 154 -16.75 -2.30 3.53
CA ALA A 154 -16.35 -3.58 4.12
C ALA A 154 -17.07 -3.91 5.45
N GLY A 155 -17.83 -2.97 6.00
CA GLY A 155 -18.54 -3.12 7.27
C GLY A 155 -17.64 -3.09 8.51
N TRP A 156 -16.44 -2.51 8.42
CA TRP A 156 -15.51 -2.45 9.56
C TRP A 156 -15.79 -1.27 10.48
N VAL A 157 -16.27 -0.17 9.91
CA VAL A 157 -16.60 1.08 10.60
C VAL A 157 -17.84 1.68 9.95
N THR A 158 -18.58 2.49 10.70
CA THR A 158 -19.74 3.23 10.16
C THR A 158 -19.32 4.54 9.51
N GLU A 159 -18.20 5.12 9.96
CA GLU A 159 -17.68 6.40 9.46
C GLU A 159 -16.25 6.21 8.90
N PRO A 160 -15.91 6.81 7.74
CA PRO A 160 -14.59 6.67 7.12
C PRO A 160 -13.42 6.99 8.05
N GLY A 161 -13.53 8.08 8.82
CA GLY A 161 -12.48 8.57 9.70
C GLY A 161 -12.20 7.71 10.93
N ASP A 162 -13.03 6.70 11.20
CA ASP A 162 -12.85 5.84 12.38
C ASP A 162 -11.91 4.65 12.09
N TYR A 163 -11.63 4.36 10.81
CA TYR A 163 -10.63 3.37 10.45
C TYR A 163 -9.23 3.99 10.43
N ILE A 164 -8.47 3.74 11.50
CA ILE A 164 -7.17 4.40 11.76
C ILE A 164 -6.10 4.11 10.69
N TYR A 165 -6.24 3.06 9.89
CA TYR A 165 -5.30 2.72 8.81
C TYR A 165 -5.75 3.25 7.44
N SER A 166 -6.40 4.42 7.45
CA SER A 166 -6.77 5.20 6.28
C SER A 166 -6.47 6.68 6.49
N SER A 167 -6.21 7.40 5.39
CA SER A 167 -6.09 8.85 5.42
C SER A 167 -7.41 9.59 5.63
N ALA A 168 -8.56 8.91 5.68
CA ALA A 168 -9.85 9.58 5.91
C ALA A 168 -9.82 10.48 7.17
N SER A 169 -9.20 9.99 8.24
CA SER A 169 -9.00 10.75 9.48
C SER A 169 -8.13 12.01 9.30
N ASN A 170 -7.15 12.01 8.39
CA ASN A 170 -6.35 13.19 8.06
C ASN A 170 -7.21 14.30 7.41
N TYR A 171 -8.11 13.92 6.50
CA TYR A 171 -9.02 14.85 5.81
C TYR A 171 -10.16 15.35 6.70
N MET A 172 -10.51 14.60 7.75
CA MET A 172 -11.50 15.00 8.75
C MET A 172 -10.88 15.75 9.95
N GLU A 173 -9.61 16.14 9.86
CA GLU A 173 -8.86 16.82 10.93
C GLU A 173 -8.81 16.06 12.28
N LYS A 174 -8.96 14.73 12.24
CA LYS A 174 -8.85 13.83 13.41
C LYS A 174 -7.42 13.36 13.71
N GLY A 175 -6.41 13.89 12.99
CA GLY A 175 -4.98 13.67 13.29
C GLY A 175 -4.44 12.27 12.95
N GLY A 176 -4.89 11.67 11.84
CA GLY A 176 -4.61 10.29 11.43
C GLY A 176 -3.19 9.72 11.67
N ILE A 177 -3.06 8.39 11.79
CA ILE A 177 -1.83 7.70 12.25
C ILE A 177 -0.56 7.97 11.39
N LEU A 178 -0.75 8.38 10.14
CA LEU A 178 0.30 8.89 9.26
C LEU A 178 0.06 10.39 9.09
N MET A 179 0.82 11.21 9.81
CA MET A 179 0.64 12.67 9.84
C MET A 179 1.19 13.34 8.57
N GLU A 180 2.07 12.66 7.85
CA GLU A 180 2.78 13.15 6.66
C GLU A 180 1.94 13.10 5.38
N VAL A 181 0.62 12.88 5.48
CA VAL A 181 -0.30 12.91 4.33
C VAL A 181 -0.43 14.33 3.81
N GLU A 182 -0.20 14.51 2.50
CA GLU A 182 -0.36 15.76 1.79
C GLU A 182 -1.78 15.87 1.23
N THR A 183 -2.68 16.41 2.03
CA THR A 183 -4.05 16.68 1.62
C THR A 183 -4.06 17.70 0.49
N LEU A 184 -4.69 17.35 -0.64
CA LEU A 184 -4.92 18.27 -1.75
C LEU A 184 -6.34 18.84 -1.61
N TYR A 185 -6.46 20.16 -1.59
CA TYR A 185 -7.71 20.93 -1.58
C TYR A 185 -7.93 21.60 -2.92
#